data_AF-Q6E6F1-F1
#
_entry.id   AF-Q6E6F1-F1
#
_cell.length_a   1.000
_cell.length_b   1.000
_cell.length_c   1.000
_cell.angle_alpha   90.00
_cell.angle_beta   90.00
_cell.angle_gamma   90.00
#
_symmetry.space_group_name_H-M   'P 1'
#
loop_
_entity.id
_entity.type
_entity.pdbx_description
1 polymer ?
#
loop_
_entity_poly.entity_id
_entity_poly.type
_entity_poly.pdbx_seq_one_letter_code
_entity_poly.pdbx_strand_id
1 'polypeptide(L)'
;MNGIILSVYFVLLIQQVFSIRTAATKVVNFKLYISPDGRDAFLRKGRTIEESVEGAISKLEETLDTFMLHFGDPIKVKFKPTYATELPVGVDLDKCDRDIISISDMLNNFNRDDSLSSSIIIMSCNAYPYNDAFRVVGQKVPYITHSISALCTTRTVIFLETEEAKFLSVFTTALVRAAGINITNPLLYEEVIEGDRGVHYEIRVSSDTIESFKDNRCFYSA
;
A
#
# COMPACT_ATOMS: atom_id res chain seq x y z
N MET A 1 12.18 -64.15 1.12
CA MET A 1 11.45 -63.17 0.29
C MET A 1 10.98 -61.94 1.09
N ASN A 2 11.79 -61.39 2.01
CA ASN A 2 11.41 -60.24 2.85
C ASN A 2 12.21 -58.95 2.58
N GLY A 3 13.15 -58.97 1.62
CA GLY A 3 14.07 -57.85 1.37
C GLY A 3 13.56 -56.79 0.39
N ILE A 4 12.51 -57.08 -0.38
CA ILE A 4 12.03 -56.17 -1.46
C ILE A 4 10.98 -55.19 -0.93
N ILE A 5 10.24 -55.55 0.13
CA ILE A 5 9.13 -54.74 0.65
C ILE A 5 9.64 -53.47 1.37
N LEU A 6 10.80 -53.52 2.06
CA LEU A 6 11.35 -52.34 2.74
C LEU A 6 11.85 -51.24 1.78
N SER A 7 12.28 -51.61 0.56
CA SER A 7 12.83 -50.65 -0.42
C SER A 7 11.75 -49.73 -1.01
N VAL A 8 10.55 -50.24 -1.21
CA VAL A 8 9.44 -49.50 -1.84
C VAL A 8 8.86 -48.44 -0.91
N TYR A 9 8.78 -48.72 0.39
CA TYR A 9 8.30 -47.73 1.38
C TYR A 9 9.29 -46.57 1.59
N PHE A 10 10.60 -46.83 1.45
CA PHE A 10 11.62 -45.78 1.60
C PHE A 10 11.60 -44.78 0.43
N VAL A 11 11.28 -45.23 -0.79
CA VAL A 11 11.16 -44.35 -1.97
C VAL A 11 9.86 -43.53 -1.93
N LEU A 12 8.77 -44.09 -1.41
CA LEU A 12 7.49 -43.36 -1.24
C LEU A 12 7.54 -42.30 -0.13
N LEU A 13 8.32 -42.51 0.93
CA LEU A 13 8.52 -41.52 1.99
C LEU A 13 9.40 -40.33 1.53
N ILE A 14 10.31 -40.54 0.58
CA ILE A 14 11.13 -39.45 0.01
C ILE A 14 10.32 -38.56 -0.96
N GLN A 15 9.24 -39.07 -1.57
CA GLN A 15 8.35 -38.25 -2.41
C GLN A 15 7.34 -37.38 -1.62
N GLN A 16 7.21 -37.54 -0.31
CA GLN A 16 6.42 -36.62 0.53
C GLN A 16 7.22 -35.39 1.02
N VAL A 17 8.49 -35.27 0.60
CA VAL A 17 9.39 -34.23 1.08
C VAL A 17 9.40 -33.09 0.06
N PHE A 18 8.67 -32.03 0.41
CA PHE A 18 8.63 -30.70 -0.21
C PHE A 18 8.05 -30.59 -1.63
N SER A 19 6.72 -30.67 -1.71
CA SER A 19 6.03 -29.77 -2.66
C SER A 19 6.22 -28.34 -2.14
N ILE A 20 7.34 -27.71 -2.51
CA ILE A 20 7.55 -26.27 -2.29
C ILE A 20 6.47 -25.60 -3.13
N ARG A 21 5.33 -25.29 -2.53
CA ARG A 21 4.33 -24.42 -3.15
C ARG A 21 5.01 -23.07 -3.35
N THR A 22 5.47 -22.81 -4.57
CA THR A 22 6.08 -21.52 -4.92
C THR A 22 5.03 -20.45 -4.72
N ALA A 23 5.33 -19.50 -3.84
CA ALA A 23 4.41 -18.41 -3.53
C ALA A 23 4.05 -17.62 -4.78
N ALA A 24 2.76 -17.44 -5.03
CA ALA A 24 2.30 -16.60 -6.13
C ALA A 24 2.67 -15.15 -5.83
N THR A 25 3.28 -14.44 -6.78
CA THR A 25 3.63 -13.02 -6.60
C THR A 25 2.63 -12.14 -7.33
N LYS A 26 1.89 -11.32 -6.60
CA LYS A 26 1.00 -10.30 -7.16
C LYS A 26 1.75 -8.98 -7.26
N VAL A 27 1.62 -8.32 -8.40
CA VAL A 27 2.19 -6.97 -8.62
C VAL A 27 1.05 -5.95 -8.66
N VAL A 28 1.13 -4.97 -7.76
CA VAL A 28 0.25 -3.80 -7.70
C VAL A 28 1.00 -2.63 -8.33
N ASN A 29 0.67 -2.31 -9.57
CA ASN A 29 1.22 -1.14 -10.26
C ASN A 29 0.41 0.10 -9.87
N PHE A 30 1.09 1.20 -9.60
CA PHE A 30 0.43 2.47 -9.34
C PHE A 30 1.24 3.64 -9.88
N LYS A 31 0.55 4.71 -10.27
CA LYS A 31 1.17 5.99 -10.63
C LYS A 31 1.29 6.86 -9.40
N LEU A 32 2.47 7.43 -9.18
CA LEU A 32 2.71 8.38 -8.10
C LEU A 32 2.80 9.80 -8.67
N TYR A 33 1.99 10.70 -8.13
CA TYR A 33 2.00 12.12 -8.48
C TYR A 33 2.39 12.95 -7.27
N ILE A 34 3.31 13.89 -7.47
CA ILE A 34 3.77 14.86 -6.46
C ILE A 34 4.25 16.10 -7.20
N SER A 35 4.00 17.29 -6.65
CA SER A 35 4.48 18.53 -7.25
C SER A 35 6.00 18.70 -7.07
N PRO A 36 6.64 19.61 -7.85
CA PRO A 36 8.02 20.01 -7.59
C PRO A 36 8.25 20.50 -6.15
N ASP A 37 7.33 21.31 -5.61
CA ASP A 37 7.44 21.84 -4.25
C ASP A 37 7.38 20.73 -3.18
N GLY A 38 6.54 19.71 -3.42
CA GLY A 38 6.49 18.50 -2.60
C GLY A 38 7.80 17.73 -2.63
N ARG A 39 8.40 17.54 -3.82
CA ARG A 39 9.71 16.88 -3.98
C ARG A 39 10.81 17.64 -3.22
N ASP A 40 10.83 18.97 -3.34
CA ASP A 40 11.78 19.84 -2.66
C ASP A 40 11.61 19.79 -1.13
N ALA A 41 10.40 19.55 -0.63
CA ALA A 41 10.16 19.35 0.80
C ALA A 41 10.87 18.11 1.35
N PHE A 42 10.91 17.00 0.60
CA PHE A 42 11.70 15.82 0.98
C PHE A 42 13.19 16.11 0.92
N LEU A 43 13.66 16.75 -0.16
CA LEU A 43 15.08 17.08 -0.33
C LEU A 43 15.62 17.95 0.82
N ARG A 44 14.82 18.89 1.32
CA ARG A 44 15.15 19.72 2.49
C ARG A 44 15.29 18.91 3.79
N LYS A 45 14.71 17.71 3.87
CA LYS A 45 14.91 16.75 4.96
C LYS A 45 16.09 15.80 4.73
N GLY A 46 16.84 15.96 3.63
CA GLY A 46 18.01 15.16 3.31
C GLY A 46 17.70 13.83 2.64
N ARG A 47 16.51 13.66 2.05
CA ARG A 47 16.10 12.45 1.33
C ARG A 47 15.26 12.76 0.11
N THR A 48 15.19 11.84 -0.85
CA THR A 48 14.30 11.95 -2.00
C THR A 48 12.91 11.37 -1.69
N ILE A 49 11.91 11.73 -2.50
CA ILE A 49 10.59 11.07 -2.42
C ILE A 49 10.72 9.60 -2.84
N GLU A 50 11.53 9.30 -3.85
CA GLU A 50 11.80 7.94 -4.34
C GLU A 50 12.34 7.04 -3.21
N GLU A 51 13.38 7.47 -2.48
CA GLU A 51 13.91 6.71 -1.34
C GLU A 51 12.87 6.48 -0.25
N SER A 52 12.04 7.50 0.02
CA SER A 52 10.99 7.40 1.03
C SER A 52 9.91 6.40 0.61
N VAL A 53 9.50 6.43 -0.66
CA VAL A 53 8.52 5.52 -1.27
C VAL A 53 9.02 4.09 -1.25
N GLU A 54 10.25 3.84 -1.70
CA GLU A 54 10.84 2.50 -1.72
C GLU A 54 11.00 1.94 -0.29
N GLY A 55 11.36 2.79 0.69
CA GLY A 55 11.40 2.41 2.10
C GLY A 55 10.03 1.99 2.64
N ALA A 56 8.98 2.76 2.33
CA ALA A 56 7.62 2.45 2.73
C ALA A 56 7.07 1.18 2.04
N ILE A 57 7.36 1.00 0.75
CA ILE A 57 7.03 -0.22 0.00
C ILE A 57 7.70 -1.42 0.66
N SER A 58 9.02 -1.38 0.84
CA SER A 58 9.79 -2.50 1.40
C SER A 58 9.26 -2.91 2.77
N LYS A 59 8.99 -1.93 3.65
CA LYS A 59 8.46 -2.19 4.99
C LYS A 59 7.07 -2.85 4.95
N LEU A 60 6.18 -2.38 4.09
CA LEU A 60 4.84 -2.97 3.95
C LEU A 60 4.92 -4.39 3.37
N GLU A 61 5.74 -4.61 2.34
CA GLU A 61 5.92 -5.93 1.72
C GLU A 61 6.48 -6.95 2.73
N GLU A 62 7.51 -6.60 3.50
CA GLU A 62 8.06 -7.45 4.57
C GLU A 62 6.99 -7.80 5.63
N THR A 63 6.20 -6.80 6.00
CA THR A 63 5.11 -6.97 6.97
C THR A 63 4.05 -7.92 6.41
N LEU A 64 3.62 -7.74 5.16
CA LEU A 64 2.63 -8.61 4.53
C LEU A 64 3.17 -10.03 4.35
N ASP A 65 4.42 -10.19 3.92
CA ASP A 65 5.06 -11.50 3.73
C ASP A 65 5.08 -12.32 5.04
N THR A 66 5.27 -11.66 6.19
CA THR A 66 5.24 -12.29 7.52
C THR A 66 3.90 -13.00 7.78
N PHE A 67 2.79 -12.49 7.27
CA PHE A 67 1.47 -13.12 7.43
C PHE A 67 1.10 -14.00 6.23
N MET A 68 1.31 -13.49 5.01
CA MET A 68 0.77 -14.08 3.78
C MET A 68 1.50 -15.35 3.32
N LEU A 69 2.76 -15.54 3.73
CA LEU A 69 3.53 -16.75 3.39
C LEU A 69 3.19 -17.96 4.28
N HIS A 70 2.52 -17.75 5.40
CA HIS A 70 2.18 -18.81 6.35
C HIS A 70 0.79 -19.44 6.09
N PHE A 71 0.06 -18.98 5.06
CA PHE A 71 -1.22 -19.54 4.68
C PHE A 71 -1.10 -20.81 3.81
N GLY A 72 -2.21 -21.52 3.65
CA GLY A 72 -2.29 -22.74 2.84
C GLY A 72 -1.92 -22.55 1.37
N ASP A 73 -2.19 -21.36 0.82
CA ASP A 73 -1.73 -20.91 -0.49
C ASP A 73 -0.88 -19.64 -0.30
N PRO A 74 0.46 -19.76 -0.33
CA PRO A 74 1.34 -18.63 -0.04
C PRO A 74 1.29 -17.59 -1.17
N ILE A 75 1.09 -16.33 -0.79
CA ILE A 75 1.04 -15.19 -1.71
C ILE A 75 2.03 -14.13 -1.26
N LYS A 76 2.77 -13.55 -2.21
CA LYS A 76 3.59 -12.36 -2.03
C LYS A 76 2.92 -11.18 -2.72
N VAL A 77 2.95 -10.01 -2.09
CA VAL A 77 2.47 -8.77 -2.69
C VAL A 77 3.67 -7.89 -2.98
N LYS A 78 3.74 -7.38 -4.22
CA LYS A 78 4.76 -6.46 -4.68
C LYS A 78 4.13 -5.18 -5.17
N PHE A 79 4.63 -4.03 -4.74
CA PHE A 79 4.16 -2.72 -5.19
C PHE A 79 5.19 -2.14 -6.15
N LYS A 80 4.71 -1.63 -7.30
CA LYS A 80 5.57 -1.02 -8.32
C LYS A 80 5.11 0.40 -8.63
N PRO A 81 5.87 1.43 -8.18
CA PRO A 81 5.57 2.80 -8.51
C PRO A 81 5.94 3.10 -9.96
N THR A 82 5.16 3.97 -10.59
CA THR A 82 5.54 4.72 -11.78
C THR A 82 5.46 6.21 -11.42
N TYR A 83 6.61 6.88 -11.39
CA TYR A 83 6.68 8.30 -11.05
C TYR A 83 6.18 9.13 -12.23
N ALA A 84 5.00 9.73 -12.10
CA ALA A 84 4.38 10.52 -13.14
C ALA A 84 4.66 12.01 -12.93
N THR A 85 4.97 12.71 -14.03
CA THR A 85 5.26 14.16 -14.03
C THR A 85 4.16 15.00 -14.67
N GLU A 86 3.36 14.40 -15.55
CA GLU A 86 2.26 15.07 -16.25
C GLU A 86 0.98 14.96 -15.43
N LEU A 87 0.36 16.10 -15.11
CA LEU A 87 -0.90 16.16 -14.39
C LEU A 87 -2.08 16.29 -15.36
N PRO A 88 -3.26 15.74 -15.02
CA PRO A 88 -4.48 16.00 -15.77
C PRO A 88 -4.78 17.50 -15.85
N VAL A 89 -5.43 17.92 -16.94
CA VAL A 89 -5.80 19.32 -17.14
C VAL A 89 -6.68 19.83 -15.99
N GLY A 90 -6.30 20.99 -15.43
CA GLY A 90 -7.03 21.63 -14.34
C GLY A 90 -6.73 21.07 -12.95
N VAL A 91 -5.79 20.16 -12.82
CA VAL A 91 -5.27 19.69 -11.53
C VAL A 91 -4.04 20.49 -11.14
N ASP A 92 -4.04 21.01 -9.91
CA ASP A 92 -2.92 21.68 -9.29
C ASP A 92 -2.72 21.06 -7.90
N LEU A 93 -1.58 20.39 -7.69
CA LEU A 93 -1.28 19.68 -6.44
C LEU A 93 -0.83 20.61 -5.31
N ASP A 94 -0.47 21.85 -5.65
CA ASP A 94 -0.05 22.89 -4.69
C ASP A 94 -1.25 23.75 -4.27
N LYS A 95 -2.34 23.72 -5.05
CA LYS A 95 -3.59 24.39 -4.70
C LYS A 95 -4.40 23.58 -3.70
N CYS A 96 -4.37 24.05 -2.47
CA CYS A 96 -5.09 23.43 -1.36
C CYS A 96 -6.31 24.27 -0.99
N ASP A 97 -7.44 23.89 -1.58
CA ASP A 97 -8.74 24.41 -1.18
C ASP A 97 -9.08 23.94 0.25
N ARG A 98 -10.17 24.46 0.83
CA ARG A 98 -10.64 24.05 2.17
C ARG A 98 -11.78 23.04 2.13
N ASP A 99 -12.25 22.70 0.93
CA ASP A 99 -13.42 21.87 0.72
C ASP A 99 -13.01 20.50 0.21
N ILE A 100 -13.56 19.44 0.80
CA ILE A 100 -13.33 18.07 0.36
C ILE A 100 -13.91 17.81 -1.04
N ILE A 101 -14.91 18.60 -1.45
CA ILE A 101 -15.54 18.51 -2.77
C ILE A 101 -14.51 18.76 -3.88
N SER A 102 -13.59 19.72 -3.71
CA SER A 102 -12.58 19.99 -4.73
C SER A 102 -11.59 18.83 -4.89
N ILE A 103 -11.30 18.10 -3.80
CA ILE A 103 -10.50 16.87 -3.86
C ILE A 103 -11.25 15.78 -4.65
N SER A 104 -12.56 15.65 -4.46
CA SER A 104 -13.38 14.72 -5.24
C SER A 104 -13.39 15.07 -6.73
N ASP A 105 -13.47 16.35 -7.10
CA ASP A 105 -13.39 16.80 -8.49
C ASP A 105 -12.01 16.53 -9.09
N MET A 106 -10.93 16.75 -8.32
CA MET A 106 -9.58 16.41 -8.72
C MET A 106 -9.43 14.90 -8.99
N LEU A 107 -9.92 14.05 -8.08
CA LEU A 107 -9.91 12.60 -8.24
C LEU A 107 -10.73 12.14 -9.48
N ASN A 108 -11.81 12.85 -9.80
CA ASN A 108 -12.59 12.62 -11.03
C ASN A 108 -11.80 12.99 -12.29
N ASN A 109 -11.00 14.05 -12.27
CA ASN A 109 -10.12 14.40 -13.39
C ASN A 109 -9.04 13.34 -13.63
N PHE A 110 -8.41 12.82 -12.56
CA PHE A 110 -7.50 11.68 -12.68
C PHE A 110 -8.18 10.43 -13.24
N ASN A 111 -9.43 10.16 -12.84
CA ASN A 111 -10.20 9.05 -13.39
C ASN A 111 -10.48 9.21 -14.90
N ARG A 112 -10.82 10.43 -15.35
CA ARG A 112 -11.09 10.71 -16.76
C ARG A 112 -9.83 10.59 -17.63
N ASP A 113 -8.68 10.98 -17.08
CA ASP A 113 -7.38 10.87 -17.74
C ASP A 113 -6.92 9.41 -17.84
N ASP A 114 -6.98 8.67 -16.73
CA ASP A 114 -6.63 7.25 -16.68
C ASP A 114 -7.52 6.50 -15.68
N SER A 115 -8.44 5.69 -16.22
CA SER A 115 -9.34 4.82 -15.45
C SER A 115 -8.74 3.42 -15.17
N LEU A 116 -7.66 3.04 -15.86
CA LEU A 116 -7.10 1.69 -15.85
C LEU A 116 -5.93 1.50 -14.88
N SER A 117 -5.33 2.58 -14.39
CA SER A 117 -4.24 2.51 -13.41
C SER A 117 -4.70 3.01 -12.03
N SER A 118 -4.23 2.36 -10.96
CA SER A 118 -4.30 2.97 -9.63
C SER A 118 -3.34 4.16 -9.55
N SER A 119 -3.71 5.20 -8.80
CA SER A 119 -2.84 6.34 -8.53
C SER A 119 -2.82 6.73 -7.07
N ILE A 120 -1.64 7.18 -6.63
CA ILE A 120 -1.41 7.83 -5.35
C ILE A 120 -0.97 9.26 -5.67
N ILE A 121 -1.70 10.23 -5.13
CA ILE A 121 -1.49 11.65 -5.37
C ILE A 121 -1.10 12.30 -4.05
N ILE A 122 0.06 12.95 -4.01
CA ILE A 122 0.55 13.69 -2.85
C ILE A 122 0.27 15.17 -3.07
N MET A 123 -0.68 15.71 -2.33
CA MET A 123 -0.94 17.16 -2.31
C MET A 123 0.06 17.86 -1.39
N SER A 124 0.56 19.02 -1.78
CA SER A 124 1.59 19.76 -1.03
C SER A 124 1.12 20.37 0.29
N CYS A 125 -0.19 20.35 0.56
CA CYS A 125 -0.75 20.82 1.82
C CYS A 125 -0.71 19.79 2.95
N ASN A 126 -0.91 20.34 4.15
CA ASN A 126 -1.29 19.60 5.34
C ASN A 126 -2.78 19.20 5.31
N ALA A 127 -3.07 18.04 5.88
CA ALA A 127 -4.42 17.52 6.10
C ALA A 127 -5.30 18.32 7.08
N TYR A 128 -4.71 19.26 7.86
CA TYR A 128 -5.36 19.98 8.96
C TYR A 128 -6.77 20.52 8.64
N PRO A 129 -7.03 21.17 7.48
CA PRO A 129 -8.35 21.67 7.15
C PRO A 129 -9.45 20.59 7.08
N TYR A 130 -9.06 19.32 6.92
CA TYR A 130 -9.96 18.18 6.71
C TYR A 130 -10.07 17.26 7.95
N ASN A 131 -9.36 17.57 9.03
CA ASN A 131 -9.27 16.71 10.22
C ASN A 131 -10.63 16.39 10.84
N ASP A 132 -11.58 17.33 10.83
CA ASP A 132 -12.93 17.09 11.35
C ASP A 132 -13.66 16.02 10.52
N ALA A 133 -13.50 16.05 9.19
CA ALA A 133 -14.08 15.03 8.31
C ALA A 133 -13.48 13.64 8.60
N PHE A 134 -12.15 13.54 8.72
CA PHE A 134 -11.49 12.28 9.06
C PHE A 134 -11.91 11.75 10.44
N ARG A 135 -12.05 12.63 11.43
CA ARG A 135 -12.51 12.25 12.78
C ARG A 135 -13.94 11.72 12.77
N VAL A 136 -14.85 12.36 12.03
CA VAL A 136 -16.26 11.94 11.92
C VAL A 136 -16.39 10.52 11.36
N VAL A 137 -15.58 10.17 10.37
CA VAL A 137 -15.59 8.82 9.77
C VAL A 137 -14.68 7.83 10.50
N GLY A 138 -14.06 8.23 11.62
CA GLY A 138 -13.17 7.39 12.42
C GLY A 138 -11.85 7.02 11.73
N GLN A 139 -11.43 7.81 10.74
CA GLN A 139 -10.20 7.57 10.00
C GLN A 139 -9.00 8.16 10.75
N LYS A 140 -8.01 7.31 11.04
CA LYS A 140 -6.82 7.68 11.86
C LYS A 140 -5.72 8.39 11.08
N VAL A 141 -5.65 8.10 9.78
CA VAL A 141 -4.58 8.56 8.89
C VAL A 141 -5.22 9.37 7.75
N PRO A 142 -4.75 10.58 7.41
CA PRO A 142 -5.43 11.43 6.44
C PRO A 142 -5.19 10.95 4.99
N TYR A 143 -6.26 10.47 4.34
CA TYR A 143 -6.29 10.10 2.93
C TYR A 143 -7.72 10.20 2.40
N ILE A 144 -7.88 10.34 1.09
CA ILE A 144 -9.19 10.33 0.42
C ILE A 144 -9.06 9.41 -0.79
N THR A 145 -9.97 8.44 -0.93
CA THR A 145 -9.90 7.43 -2.00
C THR A 145 -11.19 7.40 -2.81
N HIS A 146 -11.06 7.38 -4.14
CA HIS A 146 -12.11 6.97 -5.07
C HIS A 146 -11.75 5.59 -5.65
N SER A 147 -12.67 4.62 -5.51
CA SER A 147 -12.48 3.25 -6.01
C SER A 147 -13.40 2.98 -7.19
N ILE A 148 -12.86 2.32 -8.22
CA ILE A 148 -13.62 1.87 -9.39
C ILE A 148 -13.64 0.34 -9.37
N SER A 149 -14.64 -0.21 -8.70
CA SER A 149 -14.70 -1.64 -8.39
C SER A 149 -14.61 -2.55 -9.62
N ALA A 150 -15.22 -2.16 -10.74
CA ALA A 150 -15.19 -2.95 -11.97
C ALA A 150 -13.79 -3.03 -12.62
N LEU A 151 -12.94 -2.03 -12.39
CA LEU A 151 -11.60 -1.94 -12.96
C LEU A 151 -10.50 -2.28 -11.96
N CYS A 152 -10.86 -2.54 -10.69
CA CYS A 152 -9.88 -2.84 -9.65
C CYS A 152 -8.83 -1.74 -9.43
N THR A 153 -9.20 -0.50 -9.72
CA THR A 153 -8.30 0.65 -9.65
C THR A 153 -8.79 1.66 -8.63
N THR A 154 -7.85 2.34 -7.98
CA THR A 154 -8.16 3.39 -7.00
C THR A 154 -7.38 4.65 -7.30
N ARG A 155 -7.98 5.81 -7.03
CA ARG A 155 -7.25 7.08 -6.93
C ARG A 155 -7.26 7.50 -5.49
N THR A 156 -6.09 7.62 -4.90
CA THR A 156 -5.92 7.95 -3.49
C THR A 156 -5.12 9.22 -3.36
N VAL A 157 -5.72 10.22 -2.72
CA VAL A 157 -5.04 11.44 -2.31
C VAL A 157 -4.53 11.26 -0.90
N ILE A 158 -3.27 11.61 -0.70
CA ILE A 158 -2.64 11.82 0.60
C ILE A 158 -2.07 13.23 0.66
N PHE A 159 -1.78 13.67 1.88
CA PHE A 159 -1.24 14.99 2.17
C PHE A 159 0.26 14.89 2.40
N LEU A 160 0.99 15.96 2.10
CA LEU A 160 2.44 15.99 2.21
C LEU A 160 2.88 15.82 3.66
N GLU A 161 3.50 14.68 3.94
CA GLU A 161 4.11 14.36 5.22
C GLU A 161 5.60 14.09 4.98
N THR A 162 6.45 14.95 5.53
CA THR A 162 7.91 14.81 5.38
C THR A 162 8.57 14.17 6.60
N GLU A 163 7.83 13.98 7.70
CA GLU A 163 8.28 13.21 8.86
C GLU A 163 8.10 11.72 8.58
N GLU A 164 9.13 10.91 8.86
CA GLU A 164 9.21 9.52 8.40
C GLU A 164 8.04 8.65 8.88
N ALA A 165 7.75 8.68 10.17
CA ALA A 165 6.68 7.89 10.75
C ALA A 165 5.31 8.24 10.16
N LYS A 166 5.07 9.54 9.94
CA LYS A 166 3.82 10.02 9.36
C LYS A 166 3.73 9.62 7.89
N PHE A 167 4.79 9.84 7.12
CA PHE A 167 4.88 9.44 5.72
C PHE A 167 4.63 7.94 5.57
N LEU A 168 5.34 7.12 6.36
CA LEU A 168 5.17 5.67 6.38
C LEU A 168 3.69 5.31 6.61
N SER A 169 3.03 5.97 7.57
CA SER A 169 1.63 5.69 7.88
C SER A 169 0.65 6.05 6.75
N VAL A 170 0.76 7.25 6.18
CA VAL A 170 -0.13 7.69 5.10
C VAL A 170 0.12 6.91 3.82
N PHE A 171 1.39 6.66 3.50
CA PHE A 171 1.79 6.06 2.24
C PHE A 171 1.50 4.58 2.20
N THR A 172 1.81 3.82 3.27
CA THR A 172 1.49 2.39 3.32
C THR A 172 -0.02 2.15 3.36
N THR A 173 -0.79 3.03 4.00
CA THR A 173 -2.26 3.01 3.89
C THR A 173 -2.71 3.21 2.45
N ALA A 174 -2.13 4.18 1.73
CA ALA A 174 -2.44 4.42 0.31
C ALA A 174 -2.03 3.25 -0.60
N LEU A 175 -0.94 2.54 -0.30
CA LEU A 175 -0.55 1.31 -1.00
C LEU A 175 -1.59 0.20 -0.82
N VAL A 176 -2.07 -0.02 0.41
CA VAL A 176 -3.16 -0.98 0.67
C VAL A 176 -4.44 -0.58 -0.07
N ARG A 177 -4.74 0.72 -0.16
CA ARG A 177 -5.83 1.21 -1.02
C ARG A 177 -5.57 0.94 -2.50
N ALA A 178 -4.35 1.16 -3.00
CA ALA A 178 -3.96 0.89 -4.39
C ALA A 178 -4.07 -0.59 -4.79
N ALA A 179 -3.94 -1.48 -3.81
CA ALA A 179 -4.26 -2.91 -3.93
C ALA A 179 -5.77 -3.21 -4.04
N GLY A 180 -6.65 -2.21 -3.94
CA GLY A 180 -8.10 -2.37 -4.00
C GLY A 180 -8.74 -2.80 -2.69
N ILE A 181 -8.01 -2.73 -1.57
CA ILE A 181 -8.55 -3.10 -0.25
C ILE A 181 -9.39 -1.93 0.29
N ASN A 182 -10.70 -2.17 0.44
CA ASN A 182 -11.64 -1.15 0.87
C ASN A 182 -11.97 -1.18 2.38
N ILE A 183 -10.96 -1.25 3.24
CA ILE A 183 -11.14 -1.29 4.72
C ILE A 183 -10.72 0.03 5.34
N THR A 184 -11.56 0.56 6.23
CA THR A 184 -11.24 1.75 7.02
C THR A 184 -10.16 1.41 8.05
N ASN A 185 -9.04 2.15 8.03
CA ASN A 185 -7.85 1.90 8.87
C ASN A 185 -7.28 0.49 8.69
N PRO A 186 -6.81 0.13 7.47
CA PRO A 186 -6.36 -1.23 7.18
C PRO A 186 -5.11 -1.63 7.99
N LEU A 187 -4.33 -0.63 8.39
CA LEU A 187 -3.07 -0.76 9.11
C LEU A 187 -3.19 -0.09 10.49
N LEU A 188 -2.56 -0.73 11.47
CA LEU A 188 -2.33 -0.19 12.80
C LEU A 188 -0.84 0.17 12.89
N TYR A 189 -0.56 1.32 13.48
CA TYR A 189 0.80 1.80 13.69
C TYR A 189 1.05 1.89 15.18
N GLU A 190 2.05 1.16 15.65
CA GLU A 190 2.43 1.15 17.06
C GLU A 190 3.84 1.71 17.22
N GLU A 191 3.99 2.58 18.20
CA GLU A 191 5.30 3.07 18.64
C GLU A 191 5.91 2.04 19.58
N VAL A 192 7.07 1.50 19.21
CA VAL A 192 7.80 0.51 19.98
C VAL A 192 9.08 1.14 20.53
N ILE A 193 9.18 1.17 21.85
CA ILE A 193 10.32 1.75 22.57
C ILE A 193 11.33 0.64 22.84
N GLU A 194 12.48 0.64 22.17
CA GLU A 194 13.56 -0.34 22.33
C GLU A 194 14.74 0.19 23.16
N GLY A 195 14.46 0.85 24.29
CA GLY A 195 15.50 1.35 25.19
C GLY A 195 16.59 2.15 24.46
N ASP A 196 17.82 1.62 24.44
CA ASP A 196 18.99 2.26 23.83
C ASP A 196 18.93 2.37 22.29
N ARG A 197 18.08 1.57 21.63
CA ARG A 197 17.88 1.63 20.17
C ARG A 197 16.88 2.71 19.75
N GLY A 198 16.33 3.43 20.73
CA GLY A 198 15.37 4.50 20.51
C GLY A 198 13.96 4.00 20.25
N VAL A 199 13.22 4.81 19.50
CA VAL A 199 11.81 4.57 19.16
C VAL A 199 11.73 4.14 17.70
N HIS A 200 11.03 3.04 17.42
CA HIS A 200 10.69 2.64 16.06
C HIS A 200 9.18 2.43 15.92
N TYR A 201 8.69 2.47 14.67
CA TYR A 201 7.26 2.31 14.38
C TYR A 201 7.03 0.98 13.68
N GLU A 202 6.18 0.15 14.27
CA GLU A 202 5.78 -1.15 13.71
C GLU A 202 4.45 -0.99 12.95
N ILE A 203 4.39 -1.60 11.76
CA ILE A 203 3.14 -1.71 10.98
C ILE A 203 2.51 -3.04 11.36
N ARG A 204 1.27 -3.02 11.80
CA ARG A 204 0.45 -4.22 12.00
C ARG A 204 -0.71 -4.22 11.03
N VAL A 205 -0.90 -5.35 10.35
CA VAL A 205 -1.97 -5.52 9.39
C VAL A 205 -3.16 -6.16 10.10
N SER A 206 -4.33 -5.54 10.00
CA SER A 206 -5.55 -6.12 10.59
C SER A 206 -5.90 -7.45 9.92
N SER A 207 -6.51 -8.37 10.67
CA SER A 207 -6.94 -9.67 10.12
C SER A 207 -7.90 -9.50 8.94
N ASP A 208 -8.83 -8.54 9.02
CA ASP A 208 -9.76 -8.19 7.93
C ASP A 208 -9.01 -7.76 6.67
N THR A 209 -7.90 -7.02 6.82
CA THR A 209 -7.08 -6.60 5.69
C THR A 209 -6.39 -7.79 5.05
N ILE A 210 -5.82 -8.70 5.85
CA ILE A 210 -5.20 -9.94 5.33
C ILE A 210 -6.24 -10.82 4.61
N GLU A 211 -7.43 -10.97 5.19
CA GLU A 211 -8.52 -11.72 4.55
C GLU A 211 -8.97 -11.04 3.25
N SER A 212 -9.05 -9.71 3.24
CA SER A 212 -9.35 -8.97 2.02
C SER A 212 -8.27 -9.13 0.96
N PHE A 213 -6.97 -9.13 1.31
CA PHE A 213 -5.89 -9.45 0.36
C PHE A 213 -6.05 -10.85 -0.24
N LYS A 214 -6.50 -11.82 0.57
CA LYS A 214 -6.78 -13.19 0.12
C LYS A 214 -7.97 -13.19 -0.83
N ASP A 215 -9.13 -12.70 -0.43
CA ASP A 215 -10.39 -12.90 -1.16
C ASP A 215 -10.65 -11.89 -2.27
N ASN A 216 -9.81 -10.85 -2.40
CA ASN A 216 -10.03 -9.79 -3.36
C ASN A 216 -9.89 -10.30 -4.80
N ARG A 217 -10.98 -10.26 -5.57
CA ARG A 217 -11.02 -10.70 -6.97
C ARG A 217 -10.10 -9.89 -7.89
N CYS A 218 -9.77 -8.66 -7.49
CA CYS A 218 -8.74 -7.85 -8.13
C CYS A 218 -7.34 -8.47 -8.00
N PHE A 219 -7.14 -9.38 -7.06
CA PHE A 219 -5.92 -10.18 -6.91
C PHE A 219 -5.87 -11.38 -7.86
N TYR A 220 -7.01 -12.00 -8.16
CA TYR A 220 -7.07 -13.27 -8.89
C TYR A 220 -7.12 -13.16 -10.42
N SER A 221 -7.29 -11.97 -10.99
CA SER A 221 -7.20 -11.79 -12.44
C SER A 221 -5.74 -11.66 -12.89
N ALA A 222 -5.17 -12.75 -13.40
CA ALA A 222 -4.09 -12.81 -14.37
C ALA A 222 -4.47 -13.85 -15.44
#